data_AF-A0A8I5R9K1-F1
#
_entry.id   AF-A0A8I5R9K1-F1
#
_cell.length_a   1.000
_cell.length_b   1.000
_cell.length_c   1.000
_cell.angle_alpha   90.00
_cell.angle_beta   90.00
_cell.angle_gamma   90.00
#
_symmetry.space_group_name_H-M   'P 1'
#
loop_
_entity.id
_entity.type
_entity.pdbx_description
1 polymer ?
#
loop_
_entity_poly.entity_id
_entity_poly.type
_entity_poly.pdbx_seq_one_letter_code
_entity_poly.pdbx_strand_id
1 'polypeptide(L)'
;MARTKQTARKATNWQAPRKPLATKAAAKRAPPRGGIKKPHRYKPGTLALREIRKYQKSTQLLLRKLPFQRLVREIAQAISLDLRFQSAAIGALQEASEAYLVNLFEDTNLCAIHAGRVTIMPGDMQLARRIRGEGA
;
A
#
# COMPACT_ATOMS: atom_id res chain seq x y z
N MET A 1 18.38 2.65 64.64
CA MET A 1 17.24 2.01 63.95
C MET A 1 16.52 3.05 63.11
N ALA A 2 16.65 2.99 61.78
CA ALA A 2 15.96 3.90 60.86
C ALA A 2 15.00 3.09 59.98
N ARG A 3 13.73 3.47 60.04
CA ARG A 3 12.59 2.85 59.36
C ARG A 3 12.48 3.42 57.94
N THR A 4 12.64 2.60 56.91
CA THR A 4 12.30 2.98 55.53
C THR A 4 11.34 1.98 54.90
N LYS A 5 10.22 2.56 54.46
CA LYS A 5 8.98 1.99 53.96
C LYS A 5 9.16 1.08 52.74
N GLN A 6 8.30 0.06 52.70
CA GLN A 6 7.95 -0.79 51.57
C GLN A 6 7.79 -0.02 50.26
N THR A 7 8.23 -0.64 49.15
CA THR A 7 7.56 -0.46 47.86
C THR A 7 7.27 -1.81 47.22
N ALA A 8 6.09 -2.35 47.48
CA ALA A 8 5.51 -3.38 46.65
C ALA A 8 4.73 -2.69 45.50
N ARG A 9 5.19 -2.83 44.26
CA ARG A 9 4.41 -2.45 43.09
C ARG A 9 3.69 -3.69 42.55
N LYS A 10 2.36 -3.71 42.67
CA LYS A 10 1.44 -4.32 41.70
C LYS A 10 -0.01 -3.97 42.06
N ALA A 11 -0.74 -3.41 41.12
CA ALA A 11 -2.10 -3.82 40.79
C ALA A 11 -2.54 -3.12 39.49
N THR A 12 -2.70 -3.94 38.47
CA THR A 12 -3.53 -3.69 37.28
C THR A 12 -4.92 -3.23 37.71
N ASN A 13 -5.40 -2.09 37.20
CA ASN A 13 -6.83 -1.79 37.26
C ASN A 13 -7.36 -1.66 35.84
N TRP A 14 -7.94 -2.75 35.34
CA TRP A 14 -8.83 -2.75 34.19
C TRP A 14 -10.17 -2.17 34.64
N GLN A 15 -10.58 -1.03 34.07
CA GLN A 15 -11.93 -0.51 34.25
C GLN A 15 -12.63 -0.41 32.89
N ALA A 16 -13.72 -1.17 32.77
CA ALA A 16 -14.66 -1.21 31.65
C ALA A 16 -15.67 -0.02 31.72
N PRO A 17 -16.48 0.23 30.67
CA PRO A 17 -16.73 1.59 30.17
C PRO A 17 -17.95 2.27 30.79
N ARG A 18 -17.85 3.58 31.05
CA ARG A 18 -19.00 4.47 31.27
C ARG A 18 -19.11 5.47 30.13
N LYS A 19 -20.21 5.40 29.38
CA LYS A 19 -20.65 6.39 28.36
C LYS A 19 -21.39 7.58 29.03
N PRO A 20 -21.53 8.74 28.39
CA PRO A 20 -20.92 9.97 28.88
C PRO A 20 -21.91 11.06 29.32
N LEU A 21 -21.50 11.91 30.28
CA LEU A 21 -22.06 13.27 30.38
C LEU A 21 -21.28 14.18 29.43
N ALA A 22 -21.99 14.74 28.46
CA ALA A 22 -21.46 15.73 27.53
C ALA A 22 -21.04 16.99 28.29
N THR A 23 -19.74 17.11 28.55
CA THR A 23 -19.13 18.38 28.94
C THR A 23 -18.72 19.11 27.68
N LYS A 24 -19.36 20.25 27.45
CA LYS A 24 -19.01 21.23 26.42
C LYS A 24 -17.51 21.46 26.43
N ALA A 25 -16.87 21.29 25.27
CA ALA A 25 -15.45 21.52 25.09
C ALA A 25 -15.11 23.00 25.35
N ALA A 26 -14.63 23.29 26.56
CA ALA A 26 -14.01 24.56 26.88
C ALA A 26 -12.71 24.69 26.08
N ALA A 27 -12.60 25.82 25.38
CA ALA A 27 -11.55 26.13 24.42
C ALA A 27 -10.13 25.98 25.01
N LYS A 28 -9.25 25.43 24.17
CA LYS A 28 -7.78 25.53 24.13
C LYS A 28 -7.11 26.00 25.44
N ARG A 29 -6.72 25.04 26.28
CA ARG A 29 -5.56 25.22 27.17
C ARG A 29 -4.31 25.29 26.28
N ALA A 30 -3.47 26.31 26.48
CA ALA A 30 -2.16 26.38 25.85
C ALA A 30 -1.42 25.05 26.11
N PRO A 31 -0.79 24.43 25.09
CA PRO A 31 -0.06 23.19 25.31
C PRO A 31 1.02 23.44 26.37
N PRO A 32 1.31 22.47 27.26
CA PRO A 32 2.42 22.58 28.19
C PRO A 32 3.68 22.98 27.42
N ARG A 33 4.47 23.92 27.95
CA ARG A 33 5.77 24.33 27.40
C ARG A 33 6.74 23.14 27.48
N GLY A 34 6.57 22.18 26.59
CA GLY A 34 7.36 20.98 26.44
C GLY A 34 7.27 20.61 24.97
N GLY A 35 8.43 20.51 24.32
CA GLY A 35 8.55 20.46 22.86
C GLY A 35 7.50 19.58 22.18
N ILE A 36 6.97 20.08 21.06
CA ILE A 36 6.02 19.35 20.20
C ILE A 36 6.58 17.94 19.97
N LYS A 37 5.87 16.92 20.45
CA LYS A 37 6.24 15.52 20.22
C LYS A 37 6.34 15.33 18.70
N LYS A 38 7.54 15.00 18.21
CA LYS A 38 7.76 14.80 16.77
C LYS A 38 6.75 13.78 16.25
N PRO A 39 6.09 14.04 15.11
CA PRO A 39 5.20 13.05 14.51
C PRO A 39 5.99 11.77 14.22
N HIS A 40 5.38 10.63 14.51
CA HIS A 40 6.00 9.34 14.27
C HIS A 40 6.23 9.13 12.76
N ARG A 41 7.47 8.86 12.36
CA ARG A 41 7.84 8.52 10.97
C ARG A 41 8.41 7.11 10.92
N TYR A 42 7.86 6.28 10.04
CA TYR A 42 8.41 4.95 9.78
C TYR A 42 9.77 5.05 9.06
N LYS A 43 10.65 4.08 9.30
CA LYS A 43 11.92 3.98 8.55
C LYS A 43 11.62 3.73 7.07
N PRO A 44 12.46 4.24 6.14
CA PRO A 44 12.36 3.89 4.72
C PRO A 44 12.29 2.37 4.54
N GLY A 45 11.44 1.91 3.60
CA GLY A 45 11.19 0.49 3.36
C GLY A 45 10.19 -0.18 4.32
N THR A 46 9.95 0.35 5.52
CA THR A 46 9.00 -0.29 6.48
C THR A 46 7.57 -0.29 5.96
N LEU A 47 7.13 0.81 5.34
CA LEU A 47 5.80 0.90 4.74
C LEU A 47 5.72 0.08 3.44
N ALA A 48 6.76 0.11 2.60
CA ALA A 48 6.82 -0.67 1.37
C ALA A 48 6.70 -2.18 1.65
N LEU A 49 7.43 -2.71 2.63
CA LEU A 49 7.32 -4.13 3.04
C LEU A 49 5.93 -4.48 3.59
N ARG A 50 5.27 -3.53 4.27
CA ARG A 50 3.90 -3.72 4.74
C ARG A 50 2.91 -3.78 3.58
N GLU A 51 3.09 -2.91 2.59
CA GLU A 51 2.26 -2.86 1.37
C GLU A 51 2.44 -4.14 0.54
N ILE A 52 3.67 -4.59 0.31
CA ILE A 52 3.96 -5.85 -0.42
C ILE A 52 3.21 -7.02 0.23
N ARG A 53 3.35 -7.20 1.55
CA ARG A 53 2.65 -8.29 2.28
C ARG A 53 1.13 -8.15 2.22
N LYS A 54 0.61 -6.92 2.27
CA LYS A 54 -0.83 -6.65 2.17
C LYS A 54 -1.35 -7.08 0.80
N TYR A 55 -0.68 -6.66 -0.28
CA TYR A 55 -1.14 -6.91 -1.64
C TYR A 55 -0.93 -8.36 -2.07
N GLN A 56 0.14 -9.02 -1.64
CA GLN A 56 0.34 -10.46 -1.88
C GLN A 56 -0.71 -11.34 -1.19
N LYS A 57 -1.31 -10.88 -0.09
CA LYS A 57 -2.38 -11.62 0.61
C LYS A 57 -3.76 -11.40 -0.03
N SER A 58 -3.94 -10.34 -0.80
CA SER A 58 -5.23 -9.95 -1.39
C SER A 58 -5.30 -10.26 -2.88
N THR A 59 -6.48 -10.54 -3.39
CA THR A 59 -6.73 -10.76 -4.84
C THR A 59 -7.52 -9.62 -5.48
N GLN A 60 -7.58 -8.46 -4.82
CA GLN A 60 -8.31 -7.30 -5.33
C GLN A 60 -7.55 -6.65 -6.50
N LEU A 61 -8.29 -6.17 -7.50
CA LEU A 61 -7.76 -5.35 -8.58
C LEU A 61 -7.25 -4.01 -8.03
N LEU A 62 -6.07 -3.61 -8.48
CA LEU A 62 -5.33 -2.43 -8.01
C LEU A 62 -5.53 -1.22 -8.93
N LEU A 63 -5.82 -1.43 -10.22
CA LEU A 63 -6.14 -0.35 -11.15
C LEU A 63 -7.57 0.13 -10.94
N ARG A 64 -7.75 1.46 -11.03
CA ARG A 64 -9.09 2.04 -10.95
C ARG A 64 -9.91 1.65 -12.18
N LYS A 65 -11.10 1.10 -11.96
CA LYS A 65 -12.00 0.58 -13.01
C LYS A 65 -12.32 1.58 -14.11
N LEU A 66 -12.69 2.82 -13.76
CA LEU A 66 -13.11 3.83 -14.76
C LEU A 66 -11.96 4.30 -15.67
N PRO A 67 -10.77 4.68 -15.15
CA PRO A 67 -9.61 4.95 -16.00
C PRO A 67 -9.21 3.77 -16.89
N PHE A 68 -9.18 2.54 -16.35
CA PHE A 68 -8.86 1.35 -17.14
C PHE A 68 -9.86 1.15 -18.28
N GLN A 69 -11.16 1.27 -18.01
CA GLN A 69 -12.20 1.19 -19.03
C GLN A 69 -12.03 2.26 -20.13
N ARG A 70 -11.66 3.49 -19.76
CA ARG A 70 -11.42 4.56 -20.75
C ARG A 70 -10.25 4.20 -21.67
N LEU A 71 -9.15 3.71 -21.10
CA LEU A 71 -7.97 3.27 -21.85
C LEU A 71 -8.31 2.12 -22.82
N VAL A 72 -9.06 1.12 -22.36
CA VAL A 72 -9.49 0.00 -23.22
C VAL A 72 -10.30 0.51 -24.43
N ARG A 73 -11.21 1.47 -24.21
CA ARG A 73 -12.02 2.03 -25.29
C ARG A 73 -11.22 2.90 -26.24
N GLU A 74 -10.26 3.68 -25.72
CA GLU A 74 -9.34 4.48 -26.52
C GLU A 74 -8.51 3.60 -27.47
N ILE A 75 -7.93 2.50 -26.96
CA ILE A 75 -7.17 1.56 -27.79
C ILE A 75 -8.08 0.87 -28.82
N ALA A 76 -9.29 0.47 -28.41
CA ALA A 76 -10.23 -0.20 -29.30
C ALA A 76 -10.72 0.69 -30.46
N GLN A 77 -10.84 2.00 -30.22
CA GLN A 77 -11.22 2.97 -31.26
C GLN A 77 -10.21 3.04 -32.41
N ALA A 78 -8.92 2.75 -32.15
CA ALA A 78 -7.92 2.67 -33.20
C ALA A 78 -8.11 1.45 -34.13
N ILE A 79 -8.85 0.44 -33.69
CA ILE A 79 -9.14 -0.77 -34.46
C ILE A 79 -10.48 -0.62 -35.18
N SER A 80 -11.53 -0.26 -34.44
CA SER A 80 -12.89 -0.10 -34.96
C SER A 80 -13.66 0.93 -34.15
N LEU A 81 -14.34 1.87 -34.83
CA LEU A 81 -14.99 3.02 -34.19
C LEU A 81 -16.25 2.65 -33.36
N ASP A 82 -16.97 1.58 -33.74
CA ASP A 82 -18.30 1.26 -33.16
C ASP A 82 -18.32 0.04 -32.21
N LEU A 83 -17.20 -0.25 -31.54
CA LEU A 83 -17.14 -1.39 -30.61
C LEU A 83 -17.88 -1.14 -29.29
N ARG A 84 -18.80 -2.04 -28.97
CA ARG A 84 -19.44 -2.14 -27.66
C ARG A 84 -18.78 -3.24 -26.83
N PHE A 85 -18.57 -2.96 -25.55
CA PHE A 85 -17.95 -3.89 -24.61
C PHE A 85 -18.96 -4.34 -23.57
N GLN A 86 -19.02 -5.66 -23.36
CA GLN A 86 -19.68 -6.23 -22.19
C GLN A 86 -18.91 -5.84 -20.92
N SER A 87 -19.61 -5.70 -19.79
CA SER A 87 -18.98 -5.44 -18.50
C SER A 87 -17.97 -6.52 -18.11
N ALA A 88 -18.29 -7.79 -18.35
CA ALA A 88 -17.42 -8.93 -18.12
C ALA A 88 -16.14 -8.89 -18.99
N ALA A 89 -16.24 -8.42 -20.24
CA ALA A 89 -15.07 -8.31 -21.12
C ALA A 89 -14.06 -7.28 -20.60
N ILE A 90 -14.53 -6.13 -20.10
CA ILE A 90 -13.65 -5.15 -19.46
C ILE A 90 -13.01 -5.73 -18.19
N GLY A 91 -13.77 -6.50 -17.41
CA GLY A 91 -13.25 -7.19 -16.23
C GLY A 91 -12.14 -8.19 -16.56
N ALA A 92 -12.36 -9.04 -17.57
CA ALA A 92 -11.38 -10.02 -18.03
C ALA A 92 -10.09 -9.36 -18.55
N LEU A 93 -10.21 -8.28 -19.33
CA LEU A 93 -9.06 -7.49 -19.79
C LEU A 93 -8.29 -6.90 -18.61
N GLN A 94 -8.99 -6.44 -17.57
CA GLN A 94 -8.35 -5.88 -16.38
C GLN A 94 -7.61 -6.96 -15.59
N GLU A 95 -8.24 -8.10 -15.34
CA GLU A 95 -7.63 -9.23 -14.65
C GLU A 95 -6.37 -9.72 -15.36
N ALA A 96 -6.44 -9.93 -16.68
CA ALA A 96 -5.30 -10.37 -17.48
C ALA A 96 -4.16 -9.32 -17.48
N SER A 97 -4.50 -8.04 -17.62
CA SER A 97 -3.50 -6.96 -17.64
C SER A 97 -2.78 -6.83 -16.32
N GLU A 98 -3.50 -6.85 -15.20
CA GLU A 98 -2.89 -6.75 -13.87
C GLU A 98 -2.04 -7.98 -13.54
N ALA A 99 -2.51 -9.19 -13.87
CA ALA A 99 -1.74 -10.41 -13.69
C ALA A 99 -0.43 -10.39 -14.51
N TYR A 100 -0.49 -9.96 -15.77
CA TYR A 100 0.69 -9.81 -16.60
C TYR A 100 1.70 -8.81 -16.00
N LEU A 101 1.23 -7.64 -15.54
CA LEU A 101 2.08 -6.62 -14.94
C LEU A 101 2.73 -7.09 -13.64
N VAL A 102 1.99 -7.80 -12.77
CA VAL A 102 2.55 -8.37 -11.53
C VAL A 102 3.67 -9.35 -11.87
N ASN A 103 3.43 -10.29 -12.78
CA ASN A 103 4.45 -11.25 -13.21
C ASN A 103 5.66 -10.53 -13.82
N LEU A 104 5.44 -9.49 -14.62
CA LEU A 104 6.55 -8.71 -15.20
C LEU A 104 7.37 -7.99 -14.12
N PHE A 105 6.72 -7.45 -13.09
CA PHE A 105 7.42 -6.81 -11.96
C PHE A 105 8.21 -7.81 -11.12
N GLU A 106 7.76 -9.06 -11.00
CA GLU A 106 8.53 -10.13 -10.34
C GLU A 106 9.85 -10.39 -11.06
N ASP A 107 9.83 -10.57 -12.38
CA ASP A 107 11.04 -10.77 -13.19
C ASP A 107 11.94 -9.53 -13.20
N THR A 108 11.33 -8.34 -13.29
CA THR A 108 12.05 -7.07 -13.23
C THR A 108 12.78 -6.93 -11.89
N ASN A 109 12.14 -7.36 -10.80
CA ASN A 109 12.75 -7.34 -9.48
C ASN A 109 13.91 -8.35 -9.38
N LEU A 110 13.79 -9.54 -9.98
CA LEU A 110 14.91 -10.49 -10.07
C LEU A 110 16.10 -9.90 -10.84
N CYS A 111 15.84 -9.19 -11.94
CA CYS A 111 16.89 -8.50 -12.71
C CYS A 111 17.58 -7.40 -11.89
N ALA A 112 16.81 -6.61 -11.12
CA ALA A 112 17.37 -5.59 -10.24
C ALA A 112 18.27 -6.19 -9.14
N ILE A 113 17.82 -7.29 -8.52
CA ILE A 113 18.58 -8.03 -7.50
C ILE A 113 19.85 -8.62 -8.10
N HIS A 114 19.78 -9.17 -9.32
CA HIS A 114 20.93 -9.68 -10.03
C HIS A 114 22.00 -8.59 -10.27
N ALA A 115 21.58 -7.36 -10.50
CA ALA A 115 22.46 -6.20 -10.64
C ALA A 115 22.90 -5.56 -9.29
N GLY A 116 22.61 -6.19 -8.14
CA GLY A 116 22.96 -5.70 -6.81
C GLY A 116 22.13 -4.50 -6.32
N ARG A 117 20.99 -4.23 -6.96
CA ARG A 117 20.08 -3.12 -6.63
C ARG A 117 18.79 -3.63 -5.97
N VAL A 118 18.15 -2.76 -5.20
CA VAL A 118 16.80 -2.98 -4.64
C VAL A 118 15.74 -2.18 -5.41
N THR A 119 16.15 -1.13 -6.13
CA THR A 119 15.27 -0.29 -6.93
C THR A 119 15.25 -0.80 -8.37
N ILE A 120 14.07 -1.17 -8.85
CA ILE A 120 13.83 -1.53 -10.25
C ILE A 120 14.00 -0.31 -11.16
N MET A 121 14.55 -0.54 -12.35
CA MET A 121 14.80 0.47 -13.38
C MET A 121 14.22 0.03 -14.74
N PRO A 122 14.02 0.95 -15.69
CA PRO A 122 13.54 0.59 -17.03
C PRO A 122 14.42 -0.46 -17.73
N GLY A 123 15.74 -0.45 -17.50
CA GLY A 123 16.66 -1.45 -18.05
C GLY A 123 16.39 -2.88 -17.53
N ASP A 124 15.94 -3.02 -16.28
CA ASP A 124 15.57 -4.32 -15.71
C ASP A 124 14.32 -4.88 -16.39
N MET A 125 13.35 -4.00 -16.67
CA MET A 125 12.10 -4.38 -17.32
C MET A 125 12.30 -4.70 -18.80
N GLN A 126 13.17 -3.94 -19.49
CA GLN A 126 13.57 -4.24 -20.86
C GLN A 126 14.29 -5.58 -20.95
N LEU A 127 15.21 -5.86 -20.02
CA LEU A 127 15.89 -7.16 -19.94
C LEU A 127 14.90 -8.30 -19.70
N ALA A 128 14.00 -8.15 -18.73
CA ALA A 128 12.97 -9.15 -18.43
C ALA A 128 12.09 -9.45 -19.67
N ARG A 129 11.60 -8.42 -20.36
CA ARG A 129 10.81 -8.58 -21.61
C ARG A 129 11.61 -9.24 -22.72
N ARG A 130 12.90 -8.90 -22.85
CA ARG A 130 13.79 -9.51 -23.85
C ARG A 130 13.99 -11.01 -23.59
N ILE A 131 14.19 -11.41 -22.34
CA ILE A 131 14.35 -12.82 -21.97
C ILE A 131 13.04 -13.60 -22.20
N ARG A 132 11.89 -12.98 -21.94
CA ARG A 132 10.56 -13.58 -22.24
C ARG A 132 10.25 -13.73 -23.73
N GLY A 133 11.04 -13.09 -24.61
CA GLY A 133 10.73 -13.05 -26.05
C GLY A 133 9.63 -12.03 -26.42
N GLU A 134 9.30 -11.10 -25.52
CA GLU A 134 8.28 -10.06 -25.71
C GLU A 134 8.86 -8.72 -26.18
N GLY A 135 10.19 -8.64 -26.30
CA GLY A 135 10.91 -7.50 -26.84
C GLY A 135 11.26 -7.74 -28.31
N ALA A 136 10.47 -7.17 -29.21
CA ALA A 136 10.90 -6.83 -30.56
C ALA A 136 11.37 -5.37 -30.58
#